data_AF-A0AAX2A7T6-F1
#
_entry.id   AF-A0AAX2A7T6-F1
#
_cell.length_a   1.000
_cell.length_b   1.000
_cell.length_c   1.000
_cell.angle_alpha   90.00
_cell.angle_beta   90.00
_cell.angle_gamma   90.00
#
_symmetry.space_group_name_H-M   'P 1'
#
loop_
_entity.id
_entity.type
_entity.pdbx_description
1 polymer ?
#
loop_
_entity_poly.entity_id
_entity_poly.type
_entity_poly.pdbx_seq_one_letter_code
_entity_poly.pdbx_strand_id
1 'polypeptide(L)'
;MSLSLEANSYGNLLLEGNCTTCHHKTKNISAPSLKVIVTRYKEAFAKKEDFVSYMSTWVVKPKEETSIMLDMISKYELMPELGYDKDTLEIISSYLYDMNFDEEK
;
A
#
# COMPACT_ATOMS: atom_id res chain seq x y z
N MET A 1 4.49 26.63 0.74
CA MET A 1 5.24 25.48 0.21
C MET A 1 5.49 24.39 1.26
N SER A 2 4.75 24.39 2.39
CA SER A 2 5.04 23.55 3.57
C SER A 2 4.06 22.40 3.78
N LEU A 3 2.94 22.36 3.06
CA LEU A 3 1.90 21.34 3.26
C LEU A 3 2.31 19.96 2.71
N SER A 4 3.13 19.94 1.65
CA SER A 4 3.57 18.71 0.98
C SER A 4 4.65 17.94 1.74
N LEU A 5 5.47 18.62 2.56
CA LEU A 5 6.54 17.98 3.33
C LEU A 5 5.98 17.29 4.59
N GLU A 6 5.03 17.95 5.27
CA GLU A 6 4.32 17.44 6.45
C GLU A 6 3.40 16.26 6.12
N ALA A 7 2.68 16.32 4.99
CA ALA A 7 1.87 15.19 4.54
C ALA A 7 2.72 13.95 4.21
N ASN A 8 3.92 14.16 3.67
CA ASN A 8 4.86 13.08 3.35
C ASN A 8 5.42 12.42 4.62
N SER A 9 5.74 13.20 5.65
CA SER A 9 6.23 12.66 6.93
C SER A 9 5.14 11.92 7.71
N TYR A 10 3.89 12.40 7.68
CA TYR A 10 2.77 11.74 8.36
C TYR A 10 2.35 10.44 7.68
N GLY A 11 2.22 10.43 6.35
CA GLY A 11 1.93 9.20 5.59
C GLY A 11 2.99 8.12 5.80
N ASN A 12 4.28 8.51 5.81
CA ASN A 12 5.37 7.61 6.14
C ASN A 12 5.26 7.04 7.55
N LEU A 13 4.99 7.89 8.55
CA LEU A 13 4.84 7.45 9.94
C LEU A 13 3.73 6.40 10.09
N LEU A 14 2.59 6.63 9.43
CA LEU A 14 1.48 5.68 9.44
C LEU A 14 1.85 4.37 8.72
N LEU A 15 2.52 4.44 7.57
CA LEU A 15 2.99 3.25 6.86
C LEU A 15 3.95 2.41 7.73
N GLU A 16 4.95 3.04 8.34
CA GLU A 16 5.93 2.36 9.20
C GLU A 16 5.29 1.76 10.45
N GLY A 17 4.32 2.44 11.06
CA GLY A 17 3.62 1.94 12.24
C GLY A 17 2.66 0.79 11.97
N ASN A 18 2.17 0.64 10.73
CA ASN A 18 1.06 -0.28 10.43
C ASN A 18 1.41 -1.38 9.41
N CYS A 19 2.30 -1.14 8.45
CA CYS A 19 2.44 -2.02 7.28
C CYS A 19 3.78 -2.74 7.21
N THR A 20 4.85 -2.17 7.77
CA THR A 20 6.23 -2.66 7.52
C THR A 20 6.61 -3.91 8.30
N THR A 21 5.77 -4.35 9.25
CA THR A 21 5.92 -5.66 9.91
C THR A 21 5.85 -6.81 8.90
N CYS A 22 5.01 -6.70 7.87
CA CYS A 22 4.85 -7.72 6.83
C CYS A 22 5.36 -7.27 5.46
N HIS A 23 5.25 -5.98 5.15
CA HIS A 23 5.63 -5.44 3.84
C HIS A 23 6.94 -4.65 3.92
N HIS A 24 8.03 -5.30 3.54
CA HIS A 24 9.31 -4.59 3.38
C HIS A 24 9.27 -3.71 2.11
N LYS A 25 10.00 -2.59 2.12
CA LYS A 25 10.07 -1.62 1.02
C LYS A 25 10.37 -2.26 -0.35
N THR A 26 11.49 -2.99 -0.47
CA THR A 26 11.97 -3.57 -1.75
C THR A 26 12.08 -5.09 -1.81
N LYS A 27 12.04 -5.80 -0.68
CA LYS A 27 12.20 -7.26 -0.60
C LYS A 27 10.88 -7.94 -0.30
N ASN A 28 10.58 -9.05 -0.97
CA ASN A 28 9.44 -9.87 -0.60
C ASN A 28 9.85 -10.73 0.61
N ILE A 29 9.13 -10.60 1.71
CA ILE A 29 9.41 -11.31 2.97
C ILE A 29 8.23 -12.22 3.32
N SER A 30 7.50 -11.95 4.39
CA SER A 30 6.22 -12.59 4.72
C SER A 30 5.06 -12.13 3.84
N ALA A 31 5.21 -11.03 3.09
CA ALA A 31 4.23 -10.50 2.15
C ALA A 31 4.96 -9.88 0.93
N PRO A 32 4.25 -9.54 -0.18
CA PRO A 32 4.87 -8.84 -1.29
C PRO A 32 5.44 -7.48 -0.83
N SER A 33 6.57 -7.09 -1.40
CA SER A 33 7.18 -5.80 -1.12
C SER A 33 6.27 -4.64 -1.52
N LEU A 34 6.43 -3.50 -0.85
CA LEU A 34 5.71 -2.28 -1.21
C LEU A 34 6.01 -1.86 -2.66
N LYS A 35 7.26 -2.06 -3.13
CA LYS A 35 7.63 -1.84 -4.54
C LYS A 35 6.74 -2.65 -5.49
N VAL A 36 6.59 -3.95 -5.25
CA VAL A 36 5.74 -4.82 -6.09
C VAL A 36 4.27 -4.39 -6.04
N ILE A 37 3.75 -4.09 -4.84
CA ILE A 37 2.36 -3.63 -4.66
C ILE A 37 2.11 -2.33 -5.44
N VAL A 38 2.94 -1.31 -5.21
CA VAL A 38 2.78 0.01 -5.85
C VAL A 38 2.91 -0.10 -7.37
N THR A 39 3.86 -0.89 -7.88
CA THR A 39 4.00 -1.11 -9.33
C THR A 39 2.73 -1.72 -9.92
N ARG A 40 2.22 -2.83 -9.35
CA ARG A 40 1.03 -3.51 -9.90
C ARG A 40 -0.24 -2.65 -9.80
N TYR A 41 -0.41 -1.91 -8.71
CA TYR A 41 -1.55 -1.02 -8.56
C TYR A 41 -1.49 0.17 -9.53
N LYS A 42 -0.30 0.73 -9.79
CA LYS A 42 -0.12 1.78 -10.81
C LYS A 42 -0.35 1.26 -12.24
N GLU A 43 -0.07 -0.01 -12.51
CA GLU A 43 -0.41 -0.66 -13.79
C GLU A 43 -1.93 -0.86 -13.93
N ALA A 44 -2.63 -1.17 -12.83
CA ALA A 44 -4.07 -1.39 -12.82
C ALA A 44 -4.89 -0.09 -12.85
N PHE A 45 -4.37 1.00 -12.27
CA PHE A 45 -5.08 2.26 -12.12
C PHE A 45 -4.30 3.43 -12.72
N ALA A 46 -4.87 4.03 -13.78
CA ALA A 46 -4.26 5.18 -14.45
C ALA A 46 -4.33 6.48 -13.63
N LYS A 47 -5.26 6.57 -12.67
CA LYS A 47 -5.48 7.75 -11.83
C LYS A 47 -5.13 7.46 -10.38
N LYS A 48 -4.56 8.46 -9.71
CA LYS A 48 -4.22 8.38 -8.29
C LYS A 48 -5.45 8.13 -7.42
N GLU A 49 -6.57 8.76 -7.77
CA GLU A 49 -7.82 8.65 -7.01
C GLU A 49 -8.34 7.20 -7.02
N ASP A 50 -8.25 6.52 -8.17
CA ASP A 50 -8.68 5.13 -8.31
C ASP A 50 -7.74 4.18 -7.55
N PHE A 51 -6.42 4.42 -7.61
CA PHE A 51 -5.42 3.71 -6.81
C PHE A 51 -5.73 3.81 -5.32
N VAL A 52 -5.92 5.04 -4.83
CA VAL A 52 -6.12 5.33 -3.41
C VAL A 52 -7.44 4.72 -2.93
N SER A 53 -8.52 4.94 -3.68
CA SER A 53 -9.85 4.44 -3.34
C SER A 53 -9.89 2.91 -3.30
N TYR A 54 -9.27 2.25 -4.28
CA TYR A 54 -9.29 0.79 -4.33
C TYR A 54 -8.41 0.18 -3.22
N MET A 55 -7.18 0.68 -3.05
CA MET A 55 -6.26 0.17 -2.02
C MET A 55 -6.83 0.35 -0.62
N SER A 56 -7.30 1.56 -0.27
CA SER A 56 -7.85 1.82 1.05
C SER A 56 -9.08 0.96 1.34
N THR A 57 -9.96 0.78 0.35
CA THR A 57 -11.17 -0.06 0.50
C THR A 57 -10.83 -1.54 0.64
N TRP A 58 -9.89 -2.05 -0.16
CA TRP A 58 -9.51 -3.47 -0.10
C TRP A 58 -8.81 -3.81 1.21
N VAL A 59 -7.94 -2.93 1.72
CA VAL A 59 -7.22 -3.16 2.98
C VAL A 59 -8.12 -3.12 4.21
N VAL A 60 -9.24 -2.37 4.18
CA VAL A 60 -10.25 -2.41 5.28
C VAL A 60 -10.78 -3.83 5.47
N LYS A 61 -11.04 -4.55 4.37
CA LYS A 61 -11.60 -5.89 4.41
C LYS A 61 -11.08 -6.72 3.24
N PRO A 62 -9.86 -7.28 3.36
CA PRO A 62 -9.23 -8.02 2.28
C PRO A 62 -10.08 -9.23 1.91
N LYS A 63 -10.31 -9.42 0.61
CA LYS A 63 -11.00 -10.58 0.05
C LYS A 63 -10.32 -11.02 -1.23
N GLU A 64 -10.17 -12.33 -1.38
CA GLU A 64 -9.52 -12.93 -2.54
C GLU A 64 -10.24 -12.55 -3.83
N GLU A 65 -11.57 -12.65 -3.87
CA GLU A 65 -12.38 -12.43 -5.08
C GLU A 65 -12.30 -11.00 -5.63
N THR A 66 -11.88 -10.06 -4.78
CA THR A 66 -11.79 -8.65 -5.11
C THR A 66 -10.36 -8.18 -5.34
N SER A 67 -9.35 -9.03 -5.15
CA SER A 67 -7.93 -8.68 -5.27
C SER A 67 -7.46 -8.64 -6.72
N ILE A 68 -6.69 -7.61 -7.09
CA ILE A 68 -5.95 -7.55 -8.37
C ILE A 68 -4.62 -8.33 -8.36
N MET A 69 -4.24 -8.92 -7.22
CA MET A 69 -2.98 -9.66 -7.04
C MET A 69 -3.23 -11.09 -6.53
N LEU A 70 -4.05 -11.86 -7.24
CA LEU A 70 -4.38 -13.27 -6.88
C LEU A 70 -3.15 -14.18 -6.81
N ASP A 71 -2.13 -13.92 -7.63
CA ASP A 71 -0.84 -14.62 -7.60
C ASP A 71 -0.10 -14.42 -6.27
N MET A 72 -0.21 -13.22 -5.69
CA MET A 72 0.37 -12.93 -4.37
C MET A 72 -0.42 -13.58 -3.24
N ILE A 73 -1.76 -13.62 -3.32
CA ILE A 73 -2.59 -14.33 -2.34
C ILE A 73 -2.27 -15.82 -2.37
N SER A 74 -2.14 -16.41 -3.55
CA SER A 74 -1.77 -17.83 -3.70
C SER A 74 -0.42 -18.17 -3.05
N LYS A 75 0.49 -17.18 -2.97
CA LYS A 75 1.85 -17.36 -2.44
C LYS A 75 1.99 -17.01 -0.96
N TYR A 76 1.31 -15.95 -0.51
CA TYR A 76 1.48 -15.35 0.82
C TYR A 76 0.25 -15.48 1.70
N GLU A 77 -0.79 -16.16 1.21
CA GLU A 77 -2.12 -16.22 1.80
C GLU A 77 -2.82 -14.84 1.79
N LEU A 78 -4.09 -14.82 2.19
CA LEU A 78 -4.87 -13.59 2.22
C LEU A 78 -4.37 -12.67 3.35
N MET A 79 -4.23 -11.37 3.05
CA MET A 79 -3.92 -10.36 4.07
C MET A 79 -4.99 -10.40 5.18
N PRO A 80 -4.60 -10.45 6.48
CA PRO A 80 -5.57 -10.45 7.56
C PRO A 80 -6.35 -9.13 7.65
N GLU A 81 -7.59 -9.18 8.11
CA GLU A 81 -8.38 -8.00 8.48
C GLU A 81 -7.87 -7.47 9.83
N LEU A 82 -7.19 -6.33 9.82
CA LEU A 82 -6.48 -5.76 11.00
C LEU A 82 -7.25 -4.62 11.69
N GLY A 83 -8.46 -4.29 11.22
CA GLY A 83 -9.34 -3.30 11.85
C GLY A 83 -8.89 -1.85 11.70
N TYR A 84 -8.18 -1.53 10.61
CA TYR A 84 -7.73 -0.17 10.32
C TYR A 84 -8.88 0.76 9.91
N ASP A 85 -8.78 2.01 10.32
CA ASP A 85 -9.68 3.08 9.90
C ASP A 85 -9.47 3.45 8.42
N LYS A 86 -10.56 3.72 7.70
CA LYS A 86 -10.52 3.98 6.26
C LYS A 86 -9.78 5.28 5.92
N ASP A 87 -9.94 6.33 6.73
CA ASP A 87 -9.29 7.63 6.48
C ASP A 87 -7.77 7.48 6.66
N THR A 88 -7.35 6.70 7.67
CA THR A 88 -5.93 6.34 7.86
C THR A 88 -5.38 5.59 6.65
N LEU A 89 -6.13 4.62 6.12
CA LEU A 89 -5.72 3.86 4.94
C LEU A 89 -5.68 4.70 3.65
N GLU A 90 -6.53 5.71 3.52
CA GLU A 90 -6.49 6.67 2.40
C GLU A 90 -5.19 7.49 2.43
N ILE A 91 -4.76 7.94 3.61
CA ILE A 91 -3.49 8.67 3.78
C ILE A 91 -2.30 7.77 3.43
N ILE A 92 -2.27 6.53 3.94
CA ILE A 92 -1.21 5.55 3.63
C ILE A 92 -1.20 5.24 2.13
N SER A 93 -2.36 5.00 1.52
CA SER A 93 -2.47 4.69 0.09
C SER A 93 -2.01 5.86 -0.79
N SER A 94 -2.37 7.10 -0.41
CA SER A 94 -1.89 8.29 -1.12
C SER A 94 -0.37 8.44 -1.01
N TYR A 95 0.20 8.18 0.17
CA TYR A 95 1.65 8.17 0.37
C TYR A 95 2.33 7.10 -0.49
N LEU A 96 1.81 5.86 -0.49
CA LEU A 96 2.32 4.75 -1.29
C LEU A 96 2.35 5.06 -2.79
N TYR A 97 1.33 5.75 -3.29
CA TYR A 97 1.31 6.19 -4.70
C TYR A 97 2.48 7.15 -5.01
N ASP A 98 2.82 8.06 -4.10
CA ASP A 98 3.87 9.05 -4.31
C ASP A 98 5.28 8.53 -4.00
N MET A 99 5.40 7.36 -3.35
CA MET A 99 6.70 6.75 -3.02
C MET A 99 7.56 6.51 -4.28
N ASN A 100 8.83 6.89 -4.17
CA ASN A 100 9.86 6.56 -5.13
C ASN A 100 10.72 5.38 -4.63
N PHE A 101 10.94 4.39 -5.48
CA PHE A 101 11.71 3.17 -5.19
C PHE A 101 13.06 3.13 -5.92
N ASP A 102 13.46 4.23 -6.58
CA ASP A 102 14.68 4.32 -7.38
C ASP A 102 15.94 4.69 -6.57
N GLU A 103 15.80 4.91 -5.26
CA GLU A 103 16.90 5.41 -4.40
C GLU A 103 17.76 4.33 -3.72
N GLU A 104 17.49 3.04 -3.94
CA GLU A 104 18.38 1.97 -3.45
C GLU A 104 19.42 1.61 -4.53
N LYS A 105 20.54 2.35 -4.54
CA LYS A 105 21.82 1.89 -5.11
C LYS A 105 22.73 1.33 -4.03
#